data_AF-A0A0P4UZ76-F1
#
_entry.id   AF-A0A0P4UZ76-F1
#
_cell.length_a   1.000
_cell.length_b   1.000
_cell.length_c   1.000
_cell.angle_alpha   90.00
_cell.angle_beta   90.00
_cell.angle_gamma   90.00
#
_symmetry.space_group_name_H-M   'P 1'
#
loop_
_entity.id
_entity.type
_entity.pdbx_description
1 polymer ?
#
loop_
_entity_poly.entity_id
_entity_poly.type
_entity_poly.pdbx_seq_one_letter_code
_entity_poly.pdbx_strand_id
1 'polypeptide(L)'
;MKSSAILLMKTAFLILGAQRSGTSVTSHVLSEFGIDFGSDQHFIQGGHNPVFFELKWINEANNQLVQALGHCYTDFFFPTEQDWESDRFLEHEQNLKTQILQEWGESTSIGLKDPRFSLTFPVWQRVLTELGYSLNVILTFRSPSSFLKSNQSLFLNWEGWDVDRHLRFWLQFNLAATYFTRDLPVYFLSYEDLMTNPHRETEKLAEYFQLDRALIDRAAAVIDPAHYHHQAATETGVTLIDEYYQRLRSHTVSAIDYENYVRNSV
;
A
#
# COMPACT_ATOMS: atom_id res chain seq x y z
N MET A 1 30.20 32.75 -8.56
CA MET A 1 30.00 31.37 -9.07
C MET A 1 28.72 30.86 -8.47
N LYS A 2 27.67 30.66 -9.28
CA LYS A 2 26.42 30.07 -8.80
C LYS A 2 26.70 28.59 -8.60
N SER A 3 26.66 28.14 -7.34
CA SER A 3 26.66 26.70 -7.03
C SER A 3 25.41 26.13 -7.71
N SER A 4 25.61 25.30 -8.72
CA SER A 4 24.52 24.52 -9.31
C SER A 4 24.16 23.49 -8.25
N ALA A 5 23.21 23.83 -7.38
CA ALA A 5 22.60 22.85 -6.49
C ALA A 5 22.09 21.72 -7.40
N ILE A 6 22.70 20.53 -7.27
CA ILE A 6 22.11 19.32 -7.82
C ILE A 6 20.75 19.25 -7.14
N LEU A 7 19.69 19.51 -7.89
CA LEU A 7 18.33 19.37 -7.39
C LEU A 7 18.17 17.88 -7.08
N LEU A 8 18.30 17.51 -5.81
CA LEU A 8 18.06 16.15 -5.36
C LEU A 8 16.63 15.80 -5.75
N MET A 9 16.47 14.77 -6.58
CA MET A 9 15.16 14.35 -7.07
C MET A 9 14.35 13.85 -5.87
N LYS A 10 13.25 14.52 -5.57
CA LYS A 10 12.36 14.12 -4.48
C LYS A 10 11.65 12.83 -4.88
N THR A 11 11.64 11.83 -4.00
CA THR A 11 11.02 10.53 -4.25
C THR A 11 10.07 10.19 -3.10
N ALA A 12 8.88 9.69 -3.44
CA ALA A 12 7.88 9.21 -2.49
C ALA A 12 7.62 7.72 -2.74
N PHE A 13 7.82 6.90 -1.73
CA PHE A 13 7.54 5.47 -1.74
C PHE A 13 6.14 5.25 -1.18
N LEU A 14 5.19 4.82 -2.02
CA LEU A 14 3.83 4.51 -1.60
C LEU A 14 3.66 2.99 -1.50
N ILE A 15 3.32 2.53 -0.31
CA ILE A 15 3.11 1.11 -0.02
C ILE A 15 1.60 0.85 -0.03
N LEU A 16 1.14 0.17 -1.07
CA LEU A 16 -0.25 -0.20 -1.30
C LEU A 16 -0.46 -1.70 -1.03
N GLY A 17 -1.74 -2.06 -0.95
CA GLY A 17 -2.17 -3.43 -0.75
C GLY A 17 -3.18 -3.55 0.38
N ALA A 18 -3.97 -4.60 0.34
CA ALA A 18 -4.89 -4.91 1.43
C ALA A 18 -4.10 -5.06 2.74
N GLN A 19 -4.70 -4.64 3.86
CA GLN A 19 -4.14 -4.88 5.18
C GLN A 19 -3.70 -6.35 5.38
N ARG A 20 -2.68 -6.58 6.20
CA ARG A 20 -2.13 -7.95 6.45
C ARG A 20 -1.48 -8.62 5.24
N SER A 21 -1.20 -7.85 4.17
CA SER A 21 -0.50 -8.33 2.97
C SER A 21 0.99 -7.98 2.94
N GLY A 22 1.57 -7.63 4.09
CA GLY A 22 3.00 -7.30 4.19
C GLY A 22 3.34 -5.81 4.15
N THR A 23 2.36 -4.92 4.05
CA THR A 23 2.60 -3.46 3.97
C THR A 23 3.54 -2.95 5.07
N SER A 24 3.34 -3.34 6.34
CA SER A 24 4.20 -2.86 7.44
C SER A 24 5.63 -3.44 7.43
N VAL A 25 5.81 -4.71 7.07
CA VAL A 25 7.17 -5.28 6.98
C VAL A 25 7.93 -4.67 5.81
N THR A 26 7.26 -4.42 4.67
CA THR A 26 7.84 -3.72 3.54
C THR A 26 8.24 -2.29 3.90
N SER A 27 7.41 -1.56 4.67
CA SER A 27 7.78 -0.24 5.19
C SER A 27 9.02 -0.29 6.08
N HIS A 28 9.13 -1.30 6.95
CA HIS A 28 10.29 -1.46 7.82
C HIS A 28 11.57 -1.78 7.02
N VAL A 29 11.48 -2.64 6.00
CA VAL A 29 12.60 -2.91 5.08
C VAL A 29 13.06 -1.61 4.41
N LEU A 30 12.12 -0.80 3.91
CA LEU A 30 12.43 0.49 3.27
C LEU A 30 13.02 1.51 4.26
N SER A 31 12.57 1.54 5.52
CA SER A 31 13.16 2.44 6.52
C SER A 31 14.61 2.10 6.82
N GLU A 32 14.99 0.82 6.75
CA GLU A 32 16.39 0.40 6.88
C GLU A 32 17.27 0.83 5.70
N PHE A 33 16.67 1.12 4.54
CA PHE A 33 17.34 1.80 3.41
C PHE A 33 17.39 3.32 3.54
N GLY A 34 16.94 3.89 4.68
CA GLY A 34 16.95 5.33 4.93
C GLY A 34 15.76 6.08 4.34
N ILE A 35 14.69 5.39 3.94
CA ILE A 35 13.43 6.02 3.56
C ILE A 35 12.73 6.57 4.81
N ASP A 36 12.36 7.85 4.77
CA ASP A 36 11.78 8.54 5.90
C ASP A 36 10.26 8.37 5.94
N PHE A 37 9.75 7.56 6.88
CA PHE A 37 8.31 7.35 7.08
C PHE A 37 7.66 8.37 8.02
N GLY A 38 8.39 9.38 8.46
CA GLY A 38 7.92 10.36 9.44
C GLY A 38 8.17 9.89 10.88
N SER A 39 7.65 10.67 11.83
CA SER A 39 7.87 10.46 13.26
C SER A 39 7.10 9.23 13.77
N ASP A 40 7.80 8.35 14.49
CA ASP A 40 7.21 7.15 15.10
C ASP A 40 6.11 7.49 16.13
N GLN A 41 6.19 8.66 16.77
CA GLN A 41 5.17 9.18 17.68
C GLN A 41 3.83 9.45 16.98
N HIS A 42 3.89 9.73 15.69
CA HIS A 42 2.72 9.97 14.84
C HIS A 42 2.14 8.68 14.28
N PHE A 43 2.81 7.53 14.43
CA PHE A 43 2.27 6.25 13.98
C PHE A 43 1.06 5.82 14.79
N ILE A 44 0.16 5.11 14.13
CA ILE A 44 -0.89 4.34 14.80
C ILE A 44 -0.22 3.32 15.71
N GLN A 45 -0.59 3.37 16.98
CA GLN A 45 -0.22 2.33 17.93
C GLN A 45 -1.31 1.26 17.93
N GLY A 46 -0.92 0.00 17.88
CA GLY A 46 -1.85 -1.12 17.96
C GLY A 46 -1.27 -2.29 18.74
N GLY A 47 -2.14 -3.20 19.18
CA GLY A 47 -1.75 -4.28 20.10
C GLY A 47 -1.04 -5.47 19.46
N HIS A 48 -1.19 -5.69 18.13
CA HIS A 48 -0.75 -6.93 17.46
C HIS A 48 0.43 -6.76 16.49
N ASN A 49 0.86 -5.52 16.23
CA ASN A 49 2.08 -5.24 15.48
C ASN A 49 2.78 -4.06 16.17
N PRO A 50 4.04 -4.21 16.60
CA PRO A 50 4.72 -3.18 17.37
C PRO A 50 4.87 -1.86 16.59
N VAL A 51 4.98 -1.90 15.25
CA VAL A 51 5.10 -0.70 14.40
C VAL A 51 4.30 -0.87 13.11
N PHE A 52 3.30 0.00 12.90
CA PHE A 52 2.45 -0.06 11.70
C PHE A 52 2.96 0.78 10.53
N PHE A 53 3.79 1.80 10.78
CA PHE A 53 4.21 2.83 9.80
C PHE A 53 3.06 3.63 9.17
N GLU A 54 1.83 3.51 9.71
CA GLU A 54 0.69 4.33 9.32
C GLU A 54 0.69 5.59 10.17
N LEU A 55 0.91 6.75 9.57
CA LEU A 55 0.75 8.03 10.26
C LEU A 55 -0.74 8.26 10.57
N LYS A 56 -1.06 8.66 11.80
CA LYS A 56 -2.44 8.91 12.26
C LYS A 56 -3.17 9.92 11.37
N TRP A 57 -2.47 10.96 10.93
CA TRP A 57 -3.07 12.00 10.09
C TRP A 57 -3.32 11.51 8.65
N ILE A 58 -2.46 10.63 8.11
CA ILE A 58 -2.72 9.95 6.82
C ILE A 58 -3.95 9.06 6.94
N ASN A 59 -4.07 8.34 8.07
CA ASN A 59 -5.22 7.49 8.33
C ASN A 59 -6.52 8.30 8.28
N GLU A 60 -6.54 9.41 9.03
CA GLU A 60 -7.67 10.33 9.09
C GLU A 60 -7.97 10.99 7.74
N ALA A 61 -6.96 11.50 7.03
CA ALA A 61 -7.15 12.11 5.73
C ALA A 61 -7.75 11.13 4.71
N ASN A 62 -7.28 9.88 4.70
CA ASN A 62 -7.86 8.83 3.87
C ASN A 62 -9.31 8.48 4.28
N ASN A 63 -9.64 8.51 5.57
CA ASN A 63 -11.04 8.34 6.01
C ASN A 63 -11.91 9.49 5.47
N GLN A 64 -11.45 10.73 5.55
CA GLN A 64 -12.15 11.90 5.03
C GLN A 64 -12.37 11.81 3.52
N LEU A 65 -11.36 11.38 2.75
CA LEU A 65 -11.48 11.17 1.31
C LEU A 65 -12.54 10.12 0.95
N VAL A 66 -12.58 9.00 1.68
CA VAL A 66 -13.59 7.95 1.46
C VAL A 66 -14.98 8.38 1.94
N GLN A 67 -15.06 9.17 3.01
CA GLN A 67 -16.33 9.73 3.51
C GLN A 67 -16.92 10.79 2.58
N ALA A 68 -16.08 11.61 1.94
CA ALA A 68 -16.51 12.55 0.90
C ALA A 68 -17.14 11.84 -0.31
N LEU A 69 -16.84 10.56 -0.47
CA LEU A 69 -17.47 9.65 -1.42
C LEU A 69 -18.77 9.00 -0.92
N GLY A 70 -19.19 9.28 0.31
CA GLY A 70 -20.36 8.67 0.93
C GLY A 70 -20.14 7.26 1.48
N HIS A 71 -18.88 6.83 1.63
CA HIS A 71 -18.52 5.49 2.07
C HIS A 71 -17.67 5.48 3.34
N CYS A 72 -17.62 4.32 4.00
CA CYS A 72 -16.55 3.94 4.90
C CYS A 72 -15.55 3.06 4.15
N TYR A 73 -14.27 3.03 4.55
CA TYR A 73 -13.28 2.18 3.86
C TYR A 73 -13.55 0.68 3.97
N THR A 74 -14.36 0.29 4.96
CA THR A 74 -14.84 -1.07 5.20
C THR A 74 -16.07 -1.44 4.36
N ASP A 75 -16.62 -0.49 3.62
CA ASP A 75 -17.73 -0.72 2.70
C ASP A 75 -17.22 -1.36 1.42
N PHE A 76 -18.14 -2.06 0.75
CA PHE A 76 -17.87 -2.66 -0.53
C PHE A 76 -18.23 -1.68 -1.65
N PHE A 77 -17.23 -0.98 -2.20
CA PHE A 77 -17.42 0.03 -3.23
C PHE A 77 -16.21 0.10 -4.18
N PHE A 78 -16.44 0.58 -5.40
CA PHE A 78 -15.43 0.68 -6.45
C PHE A 78 -15.45 2.09 -7.03
N PRO A 79 -14.57 2.99 -6.56
CA PRO A 79 -14.53 4.35 -7.09
C PRO A 79 -14.07 4.33 -8.56
N THR A 80 -14.53 5.33 -9.32
CA THR A 80 -14.11 5.57 -10.70
C THR A 80 -13.07 6.70 -10.75
N GLU A 81 -12.51 6.99 -11.91
CA GLU A 81 -11.69 8.20 -12.07
C GLU A 81 -12.50 9.48 -11.88
N GLN A 82 -13.76 9.47 -12.35
CA GLN A 82 -14.69 10.60 -12.22
C GLN A 82 -14.96 10.94 -10.76
N ASP A 83 -14.98 9.92 -9.90
CA ASP A 83 -15.06 10.15 -8.47
C ASP A 83 -13.89 11.01 -8.00
N TRP A 84 -12.66 10.78 -8.44
CA TRP A 84 -11.52 11.53 -7.93
C TRP A 84 -11.28 12.89 -8.60
N GLU A 85 -12.27 13.46 -9.29
CA GLU A 85 -12.18 14.78 -9.91
C GLU A 85 -11.87 15.91 -8.91
N SER A 86 -11.07 16.88 -9.36
CA SER A 86 -10.30 17.78 -8.50
C SER A 86 -11.15 18.70 -7.64
N ASP A 87 -12.23 19.26 -8.18
CA ASP A 87 -12.87 20.43 -7.57
C ASP A 87 -13.46 20.14 -6.19
N ARG A 88 -13.96 18.91 -5.99
CA ARG A 88 -14.51 18.48 -4.69
C ARG A 88 -13.44 18.14 -3.64
N PHE A 89 -12.18 17.96 -4.06
CA PHE A 89 -11.07 17.57 -3.19
C PHE A 89 -10.00 18.66 -3.01
N LEU A 90 -10.13 19.83 -3.65
CA LEU A 90 -9.13 20.90 -3.58
C LEU A 90 -8.73 21.26 -2.14
N GLU A 91 -9.70 21.39 -1.23
CA GLU A 91 -9.40 21.69 0.18
C GLU A 91 -8.60 20.56 0.85
N HIS A 92 -8.95 19.31 0.56
CA HIS A 92 -8.25 18.14 1.10
C HIS A 92 -6.82 18.09 0.56
N GLU A 93 -6.64 18.35 -0.74
CA GLU A 93 -5.33 18.40 -1.38
C GLU A 93 -4.42 19.49 -0.78
N GLN A 94 -4.96 20.68 -0.50
CA GLN A 94 -4.17 21.76 0.13
C GLN A 94 -3.79 21.43 1.58
N ASN A 95 -4.70 20.82 2.33
CA ASN A 95 -4.41 20.34 3.68
C ASN A 95 -3.33 19.24 3.66
N LEU A 96 -3.45 18.26 2.76
CA LEU A 96 -2.47 17.20 2.57
C LEU A 96 -1.09 17.77 2.24
N LYS A 97 -0.98 18.75 1.34
CA LYS A 97 0.29 19.40 1.02
C LYS A 97 0.94 20.04 2.25
N THR A 98 0.13 20.73 3.05
CA THR A 98 0.59 21.38 4.27
C THR A 98 1.12 20.33 5.27
N GLN A 99 0.38 19.25 5.47
CA GLN A 99 0.78 18.19 6.40
C GLN A 99 2.02 17.43 5.94
N ILE A 100 2.16 17.15 4.64
CA ILE A 100 3.37 16.53 4.07
C ILE A 100 4.60 17.41 4.33
N LEU A 101 4.50 18.73 4.09
CA LEU A 101 5.60 19.65 4.35
C LEU A 101 5.92 19.77 5.85
N GLN A 102 4.93 19.65 6.72
CA GLN A 102 5.14 19.67 8.17
C GLN A 102 5.78 18.38 8.70
N GLU A 103 5.37 17.22 8.21
CA GLU A 103 5.87 15.92 8.66
C GLU A 103 7.32 15.68 8.20
N TRP A 104 7.61 15.97 6.93
CA TRP A 104 8.89 15.58 6.31
C TRP A 104 9.82 16.75 6.01
N GLY A 105 9.36 18.00 6.10
CA GLY A 105 10.17 19.18 5.83
C GLY A 105 10.87 19.11 4.47
N GLU A 106 12.20 19.16 4.51
CA GLU A 106 13.08 19.11 3.33
C GLU A 106 13.51 17.69 2.94
N SER A 107 12.92 16.64 3.52
CA SER A 107 13.25 15.26 3.18
C SER A 107 12.97 14.99 1.70
N THR A 108 13.97 14.44 1.01
CA THR A 108 13.91 14.16 -0.43
C THR A 108 13.55 12.71 -0.72
N SER A 109 13.42 11.85 0.30
CA SER A 109 13.09 10.44 0.15
C SER A 109 12.15 9.98 1.25
N ILE A 110 10.84 10.05 0.97
CA ILE A 110 9.79 9.82 1.96
C ILE A 110 9.05 8.51 1.71
N GLY A 111 8.55 7.89 2.77
CA GLY A 111 7.72 6.70 2.74
C GLY A 111 6.32 7.00 3.27
N LEU A 112 5.30 6.62 2.52
CA LEU A 112 3.91 6.70 2.95
C LEU A 112 3.32 5.29 2.90
N LYS A 113 2.66 4.89 3.98
CA LYS A 113 1.95 3.62 4.04
C LYS A 113 0.57 3.80 4.65
N ASP A 114 -0.41 3.32 3.91
CA ASP A 114 -1.79 3.19 4.36
C ASP A 114 -2.52 2.23 3.41
N PRO A 115 -3.19 1.17 3.89
CA PRO A 115 -3.95 0.28 3.01
C PRO A 115 -4.98 1.02 2.13
N ARG A 116 -5.57 2.11 2.63
CA ARG A 116 -6.59 2.92 1.93
C ARG A 116 -6.02 3.67 0.73
N PHE A 117 -4.70 3.80 0.59
CA PHE A 117 -4.11 4.30 -0.66
C PHE A 117 -4.55 3.49 -1.87
N SER A 118 -4.84 2.20 -1.74
CA SER A 118 -5.44 1.42 -2.83
C SER A 118 -6.71 2.05 -3.40
N LEU A 119 -7.50 2.77 -2.58
CA LEU A 119 -8.76 3.40 -2.97
C LEU A 119 -8.60 4.89 -3.28
N THR A 120 -7.69 5.57 -2.57
CA THR A 120 -7.54 7.04 -2.60
C THR A 120 -6.34 7.52 -3.43
N PHE A 121 -5.62 6.60 -4.08
CA PHE A 121 -4.37 6.88 -4.81
C PHE A 121 -4.42 8.12 -5.71
N PRO A 122 -5.48 8.38 -6.51
CA PRO A 122 -5.48 9.51 -7.44
C PRO A 122 -5.26 10.87 -6.77
N VAL A 123 -5.78 11.08 -5.56
CA VAL A 123 -5.59 12.31 -4.79
C VAL A 123 -4.13 12.43 -4.32
N TRP A 124 -3.57 11.34 -3.79
CA TRP A 124 -2.18 11.31 -3.34
C TRP A 124 -1.18 11.49 -4.49
N GLN A 125 -1.47 10.90 -5.65
CA GLN A 125 -0.67 11.06 -6.85
C GLN A 125 -0.56 12.53 -7.24
N ARG A 126 -1.70 13.26 -7.31
CA ARG A 126 -1.71 14.69 -7.63
C ARG A 126 -0.93 15.50 -6.59
N VAL A 127 -1.25 15.33 -5.31
CA VAL A 127 -0.62 16.06 -4.21
C VAL A 127 0.90 15.88 -4.21
N LEU A 128 1.39 14.64 -4.29
CA LEU A 128 2.82 14.36 -4.24
C LEU A 128 3.54 14.86 -5.49
N THR A 129 2.93 14.71 -6.67
CA THR A 129 3.50 15.22 -7.93
C THR A 129 3.61 16.74 -7.91
N GLU A 130 2.59 17.45 -7.42
CA GLU A 130 2.61 18.91 -7.30
C GLU A 130 3.64 19.40 -6.27
N LEU A 131 3.95 18.60 -5.25
CA LEU A 131 5.05 18.84 -4.30
C LEU A 131 6.44 18.45 -4.87
N GLY A 132 6.49 18.02 -6.13
CA GLY A 132 7.71 17.68 -6.86
C GLY A 132 8.27 16.29 -6.60
N TYR A 133 7.50 15.38 -5.96
CA TYR A 133 7.92 14.00 -5.75
C TYR A 133 7.70 13.15 -7.01
N SER A 134 8.70 12.34 -7.36
CA SER A 134 8.53 11.17 -8.22
C SER A 134 8.01 10.00 -7.40
N LEU A 135 7.09 9.21 -7.95
CA LEU A 135 6.39 8.18 -7.20
C LEU A 135 7.01 6.80 -7.46
N ASN A 136 7.39 6.12 -6.37
CA ASN A 136 7.77 4.71 -6.35
C ASN A 136 6.64 3.92 -5.70
N VAL A 137 5.89 3.17 -6.50
CA VAL A 137 4.72 2.44 -6.04
C VAL A 137 5.09 0.98 -5.76
N ILE A 138 4.81 0.50 -4.55
CA ILE A 138 4.94 -0.90 -4.16
C ILE A 138 3.56 -1.46 -3.86
N LEU A 139 3.12 -2.44 -4.63
CA LEU A 139 1.91 -3.21 -4.34
C LEU A 139 2.30 -4.50 -3.62
N THR A 140 2.03 -4.52 -2.31
CA THR A 140 2.18 -5.74 -1.51
C THR A 140 0.90 -6.56 -1.59
N PHE A 141 1.02 -7.86 -1.81
CA PHE A 141 -0.13 -8.75 -1.88
C PHE A 141 0.17 -10.10 -1.23
N ARG A 142 -0.87 -10.75 -0.75
CA ARG A 142 -0.82 -12.03 -0.05
C ARG A 142 -1.87 -12.95 -0.60
N SER A 143 -1.62 -14.26 -0.54
CA SER A 143 -2.62 -15.27 -0.86
C SER A 143 -3.92 -15.00 -0.11
N PRO A 144 -5.07 -15.06 -0.79
CA PRO A 144 -6.36 -14.70 -0.21
C PRO A 144 -6.75 -15.62 0.96
N SER A 145 -6.35 -16.89 0.92
CA SER A 145 -6.53 -17.84 2.03
C SER A 145 -5.72 -17.46 3.28
N SER A 146 -4.47 -17.03 3.12
CA SER A 146 -3.63 -16.59 4.24
C SER A 146 -4.07 -15.23 4.78
N PHE A 147 -4.54 -14.35 3.91
CA PHE A 147 -5.18 -13.08 4.28
C PHE A 147 -6.43 -13.33 5.14
N LEU A 148 -7.32 -14.24 4.73
CA LEU A 148 -8.54 -14.59 5.46
C LEU A 148 -8.21 -15.05 6.88
N LYS A 149 -7.31 -16.03 7.02
CA LYS A 149 -6.87 -16.55 8.32
C LYS A 149 -6.29 -15.43 9.20
N SER A 150 -5.41 -14.61 8.64
CA SER A 150 -4.77 -13.53 9.39
C SER A 150 -5.78 -12.48 9.87
N ASN A 151 -6.73 -12.07 9.04
CA ASN A 151 -7.73 -11.07 9.45
C ASN A 151 -8.70 -11.62 10.50
N GLN A 152 -9.23 -12.83 10.29
CA GLN A 152 -10.14 -13.46 11.25
C GLN A 152 -9.48 -13.64 12.62
N SER A 153 -8.16 -13.89 12.67
CA SER A 153 -7.44 -14.07 13.93
C SER A 153 -7.14 -12.78 14.70
N LEU A 154 -7.09 -11.61 14.03
CA LEU A 154 -6.50 -10.38 14.62
C LEU A 154 -7.45 -9.18 14.70
N PHE A 155 -8.55 -9.16 13.94
CA PHE A 155 -9.49 -8.05 13.98
C PHE A 155 -10.82 -8.47 14.61
N LEU A 156 -10.89 -8.39 15.94
CA LEU A 156 -12.13 -8.54 16.70
C LEU A 156 -13.17 -7.46 16.34
N ASN A 157 -12.74 -6.28 15.92
CA ASN A 157 -13.65 -5.22 15.45
C ASN A 157 -14.37 -5.55 14.13
N TRP A 158 -13.97 -6.65 13.47
CA TRP A 158 -14.67 -7.19 12.29
C TRP A 158 -15.52 -8.41 12.66
N GLU A 159 -15.83 -8.59 13.95
CA GLU A 159 -16.83 -9.53 14.43
C GLU A 159 -18.10 -9.44 13.57
N GLY A 160 -18.45 -10.54 12.90
CA GLY A 160 -19.61 -10.65 12.02
C GLY A 160 -19.33 -10.61 10.51
N TRP A 161 -18.08 -10.44 10.07
CA TRP A 161 -17.73 -10.64 8.66
C TRP A 161 -17.69 -12.13 8.32
N ASP A 162 -18.41 -12.53 7.28
CA ASP A 162 -18.28 -13.86 6.71
C ASP A 162 -17.04 -13.96 5.81
N VAL A 163 -16.70 -15.20 5.43
CA VAL A 163 -15.55 -15.49 4.56
C VAL A 163 -15.63 -14.70 3.26
N ASP A 164 -16.81 -14.63 2.68
CA ASP A 164 -17.08 -13.99 1.40
C ASP A 164 -16.84 -12.47 1.46
N ARG A 165 -17.26 -11.80 2.55
CA ARG A 165 -16.96 -10.38 2.79
C ARG A 165 -15.46 -10.11 2.93
N HIS A 166 -14.71 -10.97 3.64
CA HIS A 166 -13.26 -10.84 3.73
C HIS A 166 -12.57 -10.97 2.37
N LEU A 167 -12.96 -11.98 1.56
CA LEU A 167 -12.38 -12.19 0.23
C LEU A 167 -12.72 -11.04 -0.72
N ARG A 168 -13.94 -10.53 -0.69
CA ARG A 168 -14.34 -9.33 -1.43
C ARG A 168 -13.53 -8.09 -1.03
N PHE A 169 -13.31 -7.89 0.26
CA PHE A 169 -12.48 -6.78 0.73
C PHE A 169 -11.04 -6.92 0.22
N TRP A 170 -10.46 -8.11 0.31
CA TRP A 170 -9.14 -8.39 -0.29
C TRP A 170 -9.13 -8.06 -1.78
N LEU A 171 -10.13 -8.52 -2.52
CA LEU A 171 -10.24 -8.31 -3.96
C LEU A 171 -10.35 -6.82 -4.31
N GLN A 172 -11.24 -6.07 -3.63
CA GLN A 172 -11.44 -4.64 -3.85
C GLN A 172 -10.14 -3.85 -3.71
N PHE A 173 -9.37 -4.08 -2.64
CA PHE A 173 -8.14 -3.33 -2.40
C PHE A 173 -7.02 -3.65 -3.41
N ASN A 174 -6.92 -4.90 -3.84
CA ASN A 174 -5.93 -5.27 -4.86
C ASN A 174 -6.36 -4.78 -6.25
N LEU A 175 -7.63 -4.95 -6.62
CA LEU A 175 -8.18 -4.42 -7.87
C LEU A 175 -7.99 -2.91 -7.95
N ALA A 176 -8.41 -2.16 -6.92
CA ALA A 176 -8.29 -0.71 -6.91
C ALA A 176 -6.84 -0.23 -6.97
N ALA A 177 -5.91 -0.87 -6.24
CA ALA A 177 -4.49 -0.57 -6.34
C ALA A 177 -4.01 -0.74 -7.78
N THR A 178 -4.27 -1.90 -8.41
CA THR A 178 -3.81 -2.15 -9.78
C THR A 178 -4.44 -1.20 -10.80
N TYR A 179 -5.70 -0.80 -10.59
CA TYR A 179 -6.41 0.10 -11.48
C TYR A 179 -5.86 1.53 -11.39
N PHE A 180 -5.80 2.12 -10.20
CA PHE A 180 -5.40 3.52 -10.05
C PHE A 180 -3.91 3.77 -10.25
N THR A 181 -3.08 2.73 -10.19
CA THR A 181 -1.64 2.85 -10.46
C THR A 181 -1.23 2.37 -11.86
N ARG A 182 -2.19 2.03 -12.73
CA ARG A 182 -1.94 1.41 -14.06
C ARG A 182 -1.00 2.20 -14.98
N ASP A 183 -0.96 3.52 -14.80
CA ASP A 183 -0.15 4.43 -15.63
C ASP A 183 1.26 4.68 -15.02
N LEU A 184 1.63 3.93 -13.98
CA LEU A 184 2.91 4.01 -13.29
C LEU A 184 3.63 2.66 -13.26
N PRO A 185 4.98 2.64 -13.20
CA PRO A 185 5.72 1.44 -12.85
C PRO A 185 5.40 1.01 -11.41
N VAL A 186 4.90 -0.21 -11.23
CA VAL A 186 4.56 -0.79 -9.92
C VAL A 186 5.47 -1.95 -9.62
N TYR A 187 6.11 -1.93 -8.44
CA TYR A 187 6.81 -3.09 -7.92
C TYR A 187 5.83 -4.00 -7.17
N PHE A 188 5.58 -5.18 -7.73
CA PHE A 188 4.74 -6.21 -7.12
C PHE A 188 5.56 -7.04 -6.13
N LEU A 189 5.10 -7.11 -4.88
CA LEU A 189 5.79 -7.86 -3.83
C LEU A 189 4.83 -8.84 -3.14
N SER A 190 5.06 -10.13 -3.35
CA SER A 190 4.32 -11.17 -2.63
C SER A 190 4.83 -11.29 -1.20
N TYR A 191 3.89 -11.26 -0.25
CA TYR A 191 4.15 -11.53 1.16
C TYR A 191 4.79 -12.91 1.37
N GLU A 192 4.30 -13.93 0.65
CA GLU A 192 4.85 -15.28 0.74
C GLU A 192 6.32 -15.34 0.30
N ASP A 193 6.66 -14.67 -0.80
CA ASP A 193 8.03 -14.65 -1.31
C ASP A 193 8.95 -13.88 -0.35
N LEU A 194 8.47 -12.75 0.18
CA LEU A 194 9.21 -11.94 1.17
C LEU A 194 9.49 -12.74 2.45
N MET A 195 8.53 -13.52 2.93
CA MET A 195 8.70 -14.32 4.15
C MET A 195 9.54 -15.58 3.93
N THR A 196 9.47 -16.18 2.74
CA THR A 196 10.21 -17.41 2.42
C THR A 196 11.65 -17.12 2.03
N ASN A 197 11.91 -16.03 1.31
CA ASN A 197 13.24 -15.64 0.86
C ASN A 197 13.53 -14.15 1.17
N PRO A 198 13.60 -13.75 2.46
CA PRO A 198 13.72 -12.35 2.86
C PRO A 198 14.87 -11.60 2.19
N HIS A 199 16.06 -12.21 2.20
CA HIS A 199 17.27 -11.61 1.64
C HIS A 199 17.16 -11.39 0.12
N ARG A 200 16.72 -12.43 -0.61
CA ARG A 200 16.53 -12.37 -2.07
C ARG A 200 15.53 -11.31 -2.49
N GLU A 201 14.37 -11.24 -1.83
CA GLU A 201 13.35 -10.26 -2.19
C GLU A 201 13.75 -8.83 -1.78
N THR A 202 14.53 -8.68 -0.71
CA THR A 202 15.14 -7.40 -0.32
C THR A 202 16.19 -6.95 -1.34
N GLU A 203 17.02 -7.85 -1.85
CA GLU A 203 18.01 -7.55 -2.91
C GLU A 203 17.33 -7.07 -4.20
N LYS A 204 16.27 -7.75 -4.65
CA LYS A 204 15.49 -7.33 -5.82
C LYS A 204 14.83 -5.96 -5.63
N LEU A 205 14.27 -5.71 -4.44
CA LEU A 205 13.68 -4.42 -4.08
C LEU A 205 14.73 -3.30 -4.18
N ALA A 206 15.92 -3.54 -3.62
CA ALA A 206 17.03 -2.60 -3.66
C ALA A 206 17.52 -2.35 -5.09
N GLU A 207 17.62 -3.38 -5.92
CA GLU A 207 18.00 -3.26 -7.33
C GLU A 207 16.98 -2.44 -8.12
N TYR A 208 15.69 -2.74 -7.97
CA TYR A 208 14.61 -2.06 -8.70
C TYR A 208 14.55 -0.56 -8.39
N PHE A 209 14.68 -0.20 -7.11
CA PHE A 209 14.61 1.20 -6.65
C PHE A 209 15.98 1.89 -6.53
N GLN A 210 17.07 1.22 -6.95
CA GLN A 210 18.43 1.73 -6.88
C GLN A 210 18.85 2.16 -5.45
N LEU A 211 18.45 1.37 -4.45
CA LEU A 211 18.78 1.59 -3.05
C LEU A 211 20.21 1.11 -2.73
N ASP A 212 20.77 1.59 -1.63
CA ASP A 212 22.14 1.25 -1.23
C ASP A 212 22.26 -0.26 -0.91
N ARG A 213 22.99 -0.96 -1.78
CA ARG A 213 23.26 -2.40 -1.65
C ARG A 213 23.98 -2.77 -0.35
N ALA A 214 24.74 -1.84 0.26
CA ALA A 214 25.41 -2.08 1.53
C ALA A 214 24.41 -2.24 2.70
N LEU A 215 23.16 -1.80 2.54
CA LEU A 215 22.12 -1.89 3.56
C LEU A 215 21.25 -3.14 3.45
N ILE A 216 21.43 -3.98 2.43
CA ILE A 216 20.57 -5.15 2.16
C ILE A 216 20.51 -6.10 3.37
N ASP A 217 21.66 -6.47 3.95
CA ASP A 217 21.68 -7.41 5.08
C ASP A 217 20.93 -6.86 6.29
N ARG A 218 21.09 -5.56 6.56
CA ARG A 218 20.38 -4.85 7.64
C ARG A 218 18.88 -4.80 7.38
N ALA A 219 18.49 -4.44 6.16
CA ALA A 219 17.08 -4.35 5.77
C ALA A 219 16.39 -5.73 5.75
N ALA A 220 17.07 -6.78 5.30
CA ALA A 220 16.51 -8.13 5.31
C ALA A 220 16.35 -8.67 6.75
N ALA A 221 17.20 -8.24 7.69
CA ALA A 221 17.17 -8.72 9.07
C ALA A 221 15.92 -8.29 9.87
N VAL A 222 15.18 -7.27 9.41
CA VAL A 222 13.93 -6.85 10.08
C VAL A 222 12.73 -7.75 9.75
N ILE A 223 12.88 -8.62 8.75
CA ILE A 223 11.86 -9.58 8.36
C ILE A 223 11.99 -10.78 9.29
N ASP A 224 11.02 -10.94 10.20
CA ASP A 224 10.93 -12.13 11.05
C ASP A 224 10.07 -13.21 10.36
N PRO A 225 10.67 -14.31 9.86
CA PRO A 225 9.92 -15.39 9.22
C PRO A 225 8.98 -16.11 10.20
N ALA A 226 9.15 -15.95 11.51
CA ALA A 226 8.23 -16.51 12.49
C ALA A 226 6.81 -15.95 12.31
N HIS A 227 6.66 -14.72 11.79
CA HIS A 227 5.35 -14.14 11.44
C HIS A 227 4.66 -14.83 10.25
N TYR A 228 5.34 -15.77 9.58
CA TYR A 228 4.77 -16.65 8.58
C TYR A 228 4.04 -17.85 9.23
N HIS A 229 3.03 -17.56 10.06
CA HIS A 229 2.34 -18.57 10.89
C HIS A 229 1.46 -19.56 10.11
N HIS A 230 1.22 -19.33 8.81
CA HIS A 230 0.24 -20.12 8.06
C HIS A 230 0.71 -20.38 6.63
N GLN A 231 1.35 -21.53 6.41
CA GLN A 231 1.39 -22.20 5.10
C GLN A 231 -0.02 -22.75 4.80
N ALA A 232 -0.95 -21.85 4.45
CA ALA A 232 -2.26 -22.26 3.97
C ALA A 232 -2.14 -22.75 2.51
N ALA A 233 -3.05 -23.64 2.08
CA ALA A 233 -3.30 -23.80 0.65
C ALA A 233 -3.60 -22.41 0.06
N THR A 234 -2.98 -22.06 -1.07
CA THR A 234 -3.14 -20.74 -1.69
C THR A 234 -4.56 -20.50 -2.21
N GLU A 235 -5.25 -21.57 -2.57
CA GLU A 235 -6.59 -21.55 -3.13
C GLU A 235 -7.67 -21.38 -2.05
N THR A 236 -8.66 -20.56 -2.37
CA THR A 236 -9.84 -20.30 -1.54
C THR A 236 -11.03 -21.17 -1.93
N GLY A 237 -11.02 -21.74 -3.15
CA GLY A 237 -12.17 -22.41 -3.75
C GLY A 237 -13.14 -21.43 -4.42
N VAL A 238 -12.83 -20.13 -4.42
CA VAL A 238 -13.58 -19.11 -5.14
C VAL A 238 -12.82 -18.76 -6.42
N THR A 239 -13.25 -19.34 -7.55
CA THR A 239 -12.55 -19.26 -8.85
C THR A 239 -12.07 -17.86 -9.20
N LEU A 240 -12.94 -16.85 -9.11
CA LEU A 240 -12.60 -15.47 -9.44
C LEU A 240 -11.45 -14.91 -8.59
N ILE A 241 -11.45 -15.21 -7.28
CA ILE A 241 -10.44 -14.75 -6.33
C ILE A 241 -9.11 -15.44 -6.62
N ASP A 242 -9.15 -16.76 -6.83
CA ASP A 242 -7.96 -17.57 -7.09
C ASP A 242 -7.32 -17.20 -8.44
N GLU A 243 -8.12 -17.01 -9.50
CA GLU A 243 -7.66 -16.54 -10.80
C GLU A 243 -7.03 -15.14 -10.74
N TYR A 244 -7.62 -14.23 -9.96
CA TYR A 244 -7.05 -12.90 -9.77
C TYR A 244 -5.73 -12.95 -9.00
N TYR A 245 -5.63 -13.80 -7.96
CA TYR A 245 -4.36 -14.02 -7.26
C TYR A 245 -3.27 -14.58 -8.17
N GLN A 246 -3.59 -15.53 -9.07
CA GLN A 246 -2.62 -16.02 -10.04
C GLN A 246 -2.12 -14.91 -10.97
N ARG A 247 -3.02 -14.02 -11.42
CA ARG A 247 -2.64 -12.86 -12.22
C ARG A 247 -1.76 -11.87 -11.46
N LEU A 248 -2.01 -11.67 -10.16
CA LEU A 248 -1.12 -10.89 -9.30
C LEU A 248 0.26 -11.56 -9.20
N ARG A 249 0.34 -12.89 -9.06
CA ARG A 249 1.62 -13.63 -9.02
C ARG A 249 2.40 -13.58 -10.33
N SER A 250 1.72 -13.54 -11.48
CA SER A 250 2.34 -13.44 -12.80
C SER A 250 2.54 -12.01 -13.29
N HIS A 251 2.13 -11.00 -12.52
CA HIS A 251 2.15 -9.58 -12.89
C HIS A 251 1.38 -9.30 -14.19
N THR A 252 0.28 -10.01 -14.43
CA THR A 252 -0.56 -9.88 -15.64
C THR A 252 -1.93 -9.26 -15.36
N VAL A 253 -2.11 -8.68 -14.17
CA VAL A 253 -3.28 -7.87 -13.83
C VAL A 253 -3.34 -6.59 -14.65
N SER A 254 -4.53 -6.13 -14.97
CA SER A 254 -4.75 -4.91 -15.73
C SER A 254 -5.99 -4.14 -15.28
N ALA A 255 -6.13 -2.90 -15.76
CA ALA A 255 -7.32 -2.09 -15.51
C ALA A 255 -8.63 -2.78 -15.94
N ILE A 256 -8.57 -3.65 -16.96
CA ILE A 256 -9.71 -4.41 -17.47
C ILE A 256 -10.29 -5.33 -16.38
N ASP A 257 -9.46 -5.84 -15.45
CA ASP A 257 -9.94 -6.70 -14.36
C ASP A 257 -10.86 -5.93 -13.42
N TYR A 258 -10.49 -4.68 -13.10
CA TYR A 258 -11.30 -3.77 -12.30
C TYR A 258 -12.61 -3.44 -13.01
N GLU A 259 -12.53 -3.00 -14.26
CA GLU A 259 -13.69 -2.60 -15.06
C GLU A 259 -14.67 -3.76 -15.27
N ASN A 260 -14.18 -4.96 -15.56
CA ASN A 260 -15.01 -6.15 -15.70
C ASN A 260 -15.65 -6.54 -14.38
N TYR A 261 -14.91 -6.46 -13.27
CA TYR A 261 -15.48 -6.77 -11.96
C TYR A 261 -16.62 -5.81 -11.61
N VAL A 262 -16.40 -4.50 -11.79
CA VAL A 262 -17.42 -3.47 -11.55
C VAL A 262 -18.63 -3.67 -12.44
N ARG A 263 -18.45 -3.94 -13.74
CA ARG A 263 -19.56 -4.16 -14.67
C ARG A 263 -20.43 -5.37 -14.34
N ASN A 264 -19.84 -6.42 -13.78
CA ASN A 264 -20.54 -7.69 -13.49
C ASN A 264 -21.06 -7.79 -12.06
N SER A 265 -20.70 -6.86 -11.17
CA SER A 265 -21.09 -6.85 -9.75
C SER A 265 -22.19 -5.85 -9.41
N VAL A 266 -22.61 -5.04 -10.39
CA VAL A 266 -23.70 -4.05 -10.31
C VAL A 266 -24.94 -4.58 -11.02
#